data_AF-A0A2S9D3E9-F1
#
_entry.id   AF-A0A2S9D3E9-F1
#
_cell.length_a   1.000
_cell.length_b   1.000
_cell.length_c   1.000
_cell.angle_alpha   90.00
_cell.angle_beta   90.00
_cell.angle_gamma   90.00
#
_symmetry.space_group_name_H-M   'P 1'
#
loop_
_entity.id
_entity.type
_entity.pdbx_description
1 polymer ?
#
loop_
_entity_poly.entity_id
_entity_poly.type
_entity_poly.pdbx_seq_one_letter_code
_entity_poly.pdbx_strand_id
1 'polypeptide(L)'
;MTANTKNQNNLMKKIFFIIAIMLTSFANYSAQTEKLDKLFQDFEKKGRVTSINIKKPMFKLLNTIDVDDAYVGKIRPILNDVDGLKILIIPKITFPDRLKDENLANIKMNEDKTARINDALKSLNFNELMSMSSDGTSMKFLAEEEKDNYLENLVFNVDSKEENIIFILNGKMKLSDVNKIINSGETTTSSVTTSVRNSLTSDNTSSYLNGDNRNVGEFSKIDASVGVNVTFKQENTRSVKVIADADKLQYVITKVEGGVLKIYVDNKGVRNLRFKNLNVNVSAPNLHSIKTSSGSVFTAVNPVNENSMEIDAESGSIIKGAFNVRQAAAVTVSSGAVLNAELNTEKLALDTSSGASVSLSGEAVSAVIDISSGASCKADDLKIATAVAESTSGASLSLLVTDKLKVSVSSGASVKLKGNPEVDAKVDKISGGSFRQIK
;
A
#
# COMPACT_ATOMS: atom_id res chain seq x y z
N MET A 1 -77.92 -33.68 -18.73
CA MET A 1 -77.26 -32.77 -17.76
C MET A 1 -75.83 -33.23 -17.40
N THR A 2 -75.13 -33.94 -18.30
CA THR A 2 -73.87 -34.67 -17.97
C THR A 2 -72.70 -34.38 -18.93
N ALA A 3 -72.90 -33.57 -19.97
CA ALA A 3 -71.82 -33.21 -20.92
C ALA A 3 -71.08 -31.91 -20.54
N ASN A 4 -71.72 -31.00 -19.79
CA ASN A 4 -71.15 -29.69 -19.48
C ASN A 4 -70.20 -29.70 -18.26
N THR A 5 -70.33 -30.72 -17.40
CA THR A 5 -69.46 -30.92 -16.22
C THR A 5 -68.10 -31.54 -16.56
N LYS A 6 -68.00 -32.31 -17.66
CA LYS A 6 -66.74 -32.96 -18.06
C LYS A 6 -65.74 -31.99 -18.71
N ASN A 7 -66.25 -30.99 -19.44
CA ASN A 7 -65.40 -29.95 -20.06
C ASN A 7 -64.93 -28.90 -19.04
N GLN A 8 -65.76 -28.52 -18.09
CA GLN A 8 -65.40 -27.65 -16.96
C GLN A 8 -64.30 -28.27 -16.08
N ASN A 9 -64.40 -29.58 -15.78
CA ASN A 9 -63.36 -30.27 -14.99
C ASN A 9 -62.01 -30.38 -15.72
N ASN A 10 -61.99 -30.52 -17.04
CA ASN A 10 -60.74 -30.53 -17.81
C ASN A 10 -60.13 -29.12 -17.94
N LEU A 11 -60.97 -28.07 -18.01
CA LEU A 11 -60.51 -26.68 -18.01
C LEU A 11 -59.92 -26.31 -16.64
N MET A 12 -60.60 -26.65 -15.54
CA MET A 12 -60.10 -26.43 -14.17
C MET A 12 -58.81 -27.21 -13.90
N LYS A 13 -58.68 -28.46 -14.35
CA LYS A 13 -57.43 -29.23 -14.21
C LYS A 13 -56.27 -28.60 -14.99
N LYS A 14 -56.51 -28.09 -16.20
CA LYS A 14 -55.48 -27.38 -16.99
C LYS A 14 -55.07 -26.05 -16.35
N ILE A 15 -56.03 -25.31 -15.80
CA ILE A 15 -55.75 -24.07 -15.04
C ILE A 15 -54.95 -24.38 -13.77
N PHE A 16 -55.33 -25.42 -13.02
CA PHE A 16 -54.58 -25.86 -11.84
C PHE A 16 -53.16 -26.32 -12.18
N PHE A 17 -52.96 -26.95 -13.33
CA PHE A 17 -51.65 -27.37 -13.80
C PHE A 17 -50.78 -26.18 -14.22
N ILE A 18 -51.36 -25.16 -14.89
CA ILE A 18 -50.66 -23.91 -15.24
C ILE A 18 -50.33 -23.10 -13.98
N ILE A 19 -51.24 -23.03 -13.02
CA ILE A 19 -51.02 -22.39 -11.72
C ILE A 19 -49.95 -23.16 -10.92
N ALA A 20 -49.97 -24.49 -10.92
CA ALA A 20 -48.94 -25.30 -10.27
C ALA A 20 -47.56 -25.11 -10.92
N ILE A 21 -47.47 -25.05 -12.25
CA ILE A 21 -46.23 -24.75 -12.97
C ILE A 21 -45.74 -23.34 -12.63
N MET A 22 -46.63 -22.34 -12.64
CA MET A 22 -46.29 -20.98 -12.23
C MET A 22 -45.84 -20.91 -10.76
N LEU A 23 -46.51 -21.60 -9.84
CA LEU A 23 -46.10 -21.68 -8.43
C LEU A 23 -44.77 -22.42 -8.23
N THR A 24 -44.44 -23.42 -9.05
CA THR A 24 -43.11 -24.07 -9.00
C THR A 24 -42.01 -23.17 -9.56
N SER A 25 -42.32 -22.29 -10.51
CA SER A 25 -41.38 -21.26 -10.99
C SER A 25 -41.15 -20.16 -9.93
N PHE A 26 -42.14 -19.85 -9.09
CA PHE A 26 -41.98 -18.93 -7.95
C PHE A 26 -41.31 -19.57 -6.72
N ALA A 27 -41.42 -20.90 -6.52
CA ALA A 27 -40.79 -21.59 -5.40
C ALA A 27 -39.27 -21.77 -5.56
N ASN A 28 -38.77 -21.86 -6.80
CA ASN A 28 -37.33 -22.02 -7.06
C ASN A 28 -36.54 -20.71 -6.88
N TYR A 29 -37.22 -19.56 -6.94
CA TYR A 29 -36.63 -18.21 -6.83
C TYR A 29 -36.23 -17.82 -5.39
N SER A 30 -36.79 -18.50 -4.38
CA SER A 30 -36.46 -18.29 -2.95
C SER A 30 -35.52 -19.36 -2.39
N ALA A 31 -35.26 -20.44 -3.14
CA ALA A 31 -34.56 -21.62 -2.64
C ALA A 31 -33.04 -21.46 -2.66
N GLN A 32 -32.47 -20.71 -3.61
CA GLN A 32 -31.02 -20.55 -3.71
C GLN A 32 -30.49 -19.50 -2.74
N THR A 33 -31.23 -18.40 -2.56
CA THR A 33 -30.97 -17.41 -1.48
C THR A 33 -31.02 -18.06 -0.09
N GLU A 34 -31.95 -18.98 0.15
CA GLU A 34 -31.99 -19.74 1.41
C GLU A 34 -30.79 -20.70 1.57
N LYS A 35 -30.33 -21.34 0.48
CA LYS A 35 -29.11 -22.17 0.48
C LYS A 35 -27.86 -21.33 0.72
N LEU A 36 -27.80 -20.12 0.17
CA LEU A 36 -26.73 -19.16 0.35
C LEU A 36 -26.64 -18.65 1.79
N ASP A 37 -27.81 -18.40 2.38
CA ASP A 37 -27.92 -18.02 3.78
C ASP A 37 -27.57 -19.16 4.72
N LYS A 38 -27.96 -20.39 4.38
CA LYS A 38 -27.55 -21.61 5.10
C LYS A 38 -26.04 -21.83 4.99
N LEU A 39 -25.44 -21.54 3.84
CA LEU A 39 -23.99 -21.63 3.65
C LEU A 39 -23.25 -20.69 4.62
N PHE A 40 -23.69 -19.43 4.68
CA PHE A 40 -23.13 -18.44 5.61
C PHE A 40 -23.29 -18.88 7.06
N GLN A 41 -24.48 -19.33 7.45
CA GLN A 41 -24.74 -19.79 8.81
C GLN A 41 -23.94 -21.05 9.19
N ASP A 42 -23.67 -21.94 8.25
CA ASP A 42 -22.87 -23.15 8.52
C ASP A 42 -21.41 -22.79 8.84
N PHE A 43 -20.84 -21.84 8.10
CA PHE A 43 -19.50 -21.34 8.35
C PHE A 43 -19.40 -20.49 9.63
N GLU A 44 -20.41 -19.67 9.92
CA GLU A 44 -20.51 -18.92 11.18
C GLU A 44 -20.54 -19.85 12.41
N LYS A 45 -21.29 -20.96 12.35
CA LYS A 45 -21.46 -21.87 13.48
C LYS A 45 -20.27 -22.80 13.72
N LYS A 46 -19.47 -23.07 12.70
CA LYS A 46 -18.44 -24.14 12.73
C LYS A 46 -16.99 -23.63 12.73
N GLY A 47 -16.71 -22.32 12.75
CA GLY A 47 -15.34 -21.83 12.59
C GLY A 47 -15.00 -20.45 13.15
N ARG A 48 -13.69 -20.13 13.15
CA ARG A 48 -13.12 -18.79 13.40
C ARG A 48 -13.22 -17.95 12.12
N VAL A 49 -14.43 -17.51 11.79
CA VAL A 49 -14.70 -16.71 10.60
C VAL A 49 -15.15 -15.31 11.00
N THR A 50 -14.87 -14.32 10.16
CA THR A 50 -15.48 -12.99 10.30
C THR A 50 -16.65 -12.92 9.35
N SER A 51 -17.85 -12.69 9.89
CA SER A 51 -19.05 -12.48 9.10
C SER A 51 -19.59 -11.08 9.30
N ILE A 52 -19.91 -10.42 8.20
CA ILE A 52 -20.51 -9.09 8.16
C ILE A 52 -21.81 -9.23 7.38
N ASN A 53 -22.90 -8.70 7.92
CA ASN A 53 -24.20 -8.71 7.28
C ASN A 53 -24.82 -7.32 7.31
N ILE A 54 -24.86 -6.67 6.15
CA ILE A 54 -25.46 -5.36 5.95
C ILE A 54 -26.83 -5.56 5.29
N LYS A 55 -27.88 -5.07 5.94
CA LYS A 55 -29.26 -5.22 5.46
C LYS A 55 -29.75 -3.96 4.73
N LYS A 56 -30.78 -4.09 3.90
CA LYS A 56 -31.44 -3.02 3.14
C LYS A 56 -31.63 -1.68 3.88
N PRO A 57 -32.05 -1.62 5.16
CA PRO A 57 -32.18 -0.33 5.85
C PRO A 57 -30.88 0.47 5.94
N MET A 58 -29.72 -0.20 6.04
CA MET A 58 -28.43 0.46 6.08
C MET A 58 -28.07 1.07 4.71
N PHE A 59 -28.38 0.37 3.61
CA PHE A 59 -28.18 0.90 2.25
C PHE A 59 -29.02 2.15 1.98
N LYS A 60 -30.27 2.16 2.48
CA LYS A 60 -31.12 3.35 2.43
C LYS A 60 -30.51 4.52 3.20
N LEU A 61 -29.94 4.26 4.38
CA LEU A 61 -29.24 5.28 5.16
C LEU A 61 -28.00 5.80 4.41
N LEU A 62 -27.19 4.92 3.82
CA LEU A 62 -26.01 5.31 3.04
C LEU A 62 -26.37 6.14 1.81
N ASN A 63 -27.52 5.91 1.18
CA ASN A 63 -28.02 6.72 0.07
C ASN A 63 -28.46 8.13 0.51
N THR A 64 -28.78 8.33 1.79
CA THR A 64 -29.14 9.66 2.34
C THR A 64 -27.95 10.48 2.82
N ILE A 65 -26.75 9.90 2.88
CA ILE A 65 -25.53 10.62 3.24
C ILE A 65 -25.07 11.41 2.01
N ASP A 66 -25.03 12.73 2.14
CA ASP A 66 -24.48 13.59 1.12
C ASP A 66 -22.96 13.58 1.21
N VAL A 67 -22.32 12.89 0.27
CA VAL A 67 -20.86 12.79 0.19
C VAL A 67 -20.49 13.37 -1.16
N ASP A 68 -19.76 14.50 -1.17
CA ASP A 68 -19.16 15.12 -2.36
C ASP A 68 -17.99 14.28 -2.91
N ASP A 69 -18.25 12.98 -3.12
CA ASP A 69 -17.29 12.03 -3.64
C ASP A 69 -17.78 11.47 -4.97
N ALA A 70 -16.98 11.72 -6.02
CA ALA A 70 -17.23 11.26 -7.38
C ALA A 70 -17.38 9.73 -7.48
N TYR A 71 -16.95 8.96 -6.48
CA TYR A 71 -17.15 7.51 -6.41
C TYR A 71 -18.48 7.11 -5.74
N VAL A 72 -18.93 7.84 -4.71
CA VAL A 72 -20.22 7.59 -4.06
C VAL A 72 -21.35 7.82 -5.07
N GLY A 73 -21.24 8.87 -5.89
CA GLY A 73 -22.15 9.11 -7.01
C GLY A 73 -22.24 7.95 -8.02
N LYS A 74 -21.17 7.16 -8.17
CA LYS A 74 -21.09 6.03 -9.11
C LYS A 74 -21.66 4.73 -8.56
N ILE A 75 -21.59 4.52 -7.25
CA ILE A 75 -22.16 3.32 -6.59
C ILE A 75 -23.63 3.52 -6.17
N ARG A 76 -24.09 4.78 -6.01
CA ARG A 76 -25.48 5.16 -5.67
C ARG A 76 -26.58 4.44 -6.48
N PRO A 77 -26.45 4.23 -7.81
CA PRO A 77 -27.46 3.51 -8.59
C PRO A 77 -27.69 2.08 -8.09
N ILE A 78 -26.63 1.39 -7.66
CA ILE A 78 -26.73 0.00 -7.16
C ILE A 78 -27.16 -0.04 -5.70
N LEU A 79 -26.84 0.97 -4.88
CA LEU A 79 -27.24 1.00 -3.46
C LEU A 79 -28.76 0.92 -3.25
N ASN A 80 -29.56 1.33 -4.24
CA ASN A 80 -31.02 1.26 -4.17
C ASN A 80 -31.57 -0.12 -4.58
N ASP A 81 -30.82 -0.85 -5.40
CA ASP A 81 -31.21 -2.14 -5.99
C ASP A 81 -30.70 -3.34 -5.15
N VAL A 82 -29.89 -3.06 -4.12
CA VAL A 82 -29.33 -4.05 -3.19
C VAL A 82 -30.25 -4.24 -1.98
N ASP A 83 -30.60 -5.49 -1.73
CA ASP A 83 -31.36 -5.94 -0.56
C ASP A 83 -30.46 -6.26 0.63
N GLY A 84 -29.21 -6.62 0.38
CA GLY A 84 -28.22 -6.86 1.42
C GLY A 84 -26.83 -7.17 0.88
N LEU A 85 -25.82 -6.98 1.73
CA LEU A 85 -24.45 -7.41 1.48
C LEU A 85 -24.02 -8.31 2.63
N LYS A 86 -23.51 -9.49 2.30
CA LYS A 86 -22.85 -10.37 3.25
C LYS A 86 -21.39 -10.54 2.86
N ILE A 87 -20.52 -10.54 3.86
CA ILE A 87 -19.09 -10.77 3.67
C ILE A 87 -18.67 -11.83 4.64
N LEU A 88 -18.00 -12.87 4.14
CA LEU A 88 -17.41 -13.93 4.93
C LEU A 88 -15.92 -13.96 4.68
N ILE A 89 -15.13 -13.83 5.75
CA ILE A 89 -13.67 -13.91 5.71
C ILE A 89 -13.25 -15.13 6.50
N ILE A 90 -12.54 -16.04 5.83
CA ILE A 90 -12.09 -17.31 6.37
C ILE A 90 -10.55 -17.32 6.34
N PRO A 91 -9.89 -17.08 7.48
CA PRO A 91 -8.43 -17.07 7.54
C PRO A 91 -7.84 -18.47 7.34
N LYS A 92 -6.73 -18.52 6.60
CA LYS A 92 -5.88 -19.70 6.42
C LYS A 92 -4.66 -19.58 7.32
N ILE A 93 -4.24 -20.71 7.89
CA ILE A 93 -3.05 -20.75 8.75
C ILE A 93 -1.81 -20.85 7.86
N THR A 94 -0.94 -19.85 7.90
CA THR A 94 0.30 -19.82 7.10
C THR A 94 1.53 -19.99 7.97
N PHE A 95 2.56 -20.66 7.44
CA PHE A 95 3.84 -20.89 8.13
C PHE A 95 5.02 -20.41 7.27
N PRO A 96 6.11 -19.89 7.88
CA PRO A 96 7.38 -19.67 7.20
C PRO A 96 7.91 -20.96 6.58
N ASP A 97 8.68 -20.87 5.49
CA ASP A 97 9.11 -22.03 4.69
C ASP A 97 9.77 -23.13 5.52
N ARG A 98 10.61 -22.76 6.49
CA ARG A 98 11.31 -23.68 7.40
C ARG A 98 10.39 -24.51 8.31
N LEU A 99 9.13 -24.13 8.46
CA LEU A 99 8.15 -24.77 9.37
C LEU A 99 7.00 -25.46 8.61
N LYS A 100 7.00 -25.44 7.27
CA LYS A 100 5.91 -26.02 6.48
C LYS A 100 5.80 -27.53 6.66
N ASP A 101 6.93 -28.23 6.65
CA ASP A 101 6.99 -29.69 6.75
C ASP A 101 6.52 -30.20 8.13
N GLU A 102 6.76 -29.43 9.18
CA GLU A 102 6.31 -29.73 10.54
C GLU A 102 4.80 -29.44 10.75
N ASN A 103 4.17 -28.68 9.83
CA ASN A 103 2.80 -28.18 9.98
C ASN A 103 1.86 -28.62 8.84
N LEU A 104 2.20 -29.71 8.14
CA LEU A 104 1.42 -30.26 7.02
C LEU A 104 -0.06 -30.49 7.35
N ALA A 105 -0.39 -30.88 8.59
CA ALA A 105 -1.78 -31.08 9.02
C ALA A 105 -2.60 -29.76 9.02
N ASN A 106 -1.99 -28.65 9.43
CA ASN A 106 -2.63 -27.32 9.42
C ASN A 106 -2.78 -26.79 7.99
N ILE A 107 -1.78 -27.06 7.13
CA ILE A 107 -1.82 -26.70 5.71
C ILE A 107 -2.94 -27.48 5.01
N LYS A 108 -3.03 -28.80 5.24
CA LYS A 108 -4.11 -29.64 4.71
C LYS A 108 -5.49 -29.20 5.20
N MET A 109 -5.60 -28.74 6.45
CA MET A 109 -6.85 -28.17 6.95
C MET A 109 -7.29 -26.91 6.19
N ASN A 110 -6.36 -26.09 5.68
CA ASN A 110 -6.72 -24.95 4.83
C ASN A 110 -7.27 -25.41 3.48
N GLU A 111 -6.67 -26.45 2.90
CA GLU A 111 -7.13 -27.05 1.63
C GLU A 111 -8.52 -27.66 1.78
N ASP A 112 -8.77 -28.40 2.87
CA ASP A 112 -10.09 -28.99 3.17
C ASP A 112 -11.17 -27.91 3.34
N LYS A 113 -10.85 -26.79 4.01
CA LYS A 113 -11.76 -25.64 4.12
C LYS A 113 -12.07 -25.04 2.77
N THR A 114 -11.04 -24.86 1.94
CA THR A 114 -11.16 -24.30 0.58
C THR A 114 -12.02 -25.21 -0.31
N ALA A 115 -11.82 -26.53 -0.22
CA ALA A 115 -12.63 -27.52 -0.94
C ALA A 115 -14.11 -27.45 -0.54
N ARG A 116 -14.40 -27.40 0.77
CA ARG A 116 -15.78 -27.26 1.29
C ARG A 116 -16.47 -26.00 0.78
N ILE A 117 -15.75 -24.88 0.72
CA ILE A 117 -16.28 -23.61 0.19
C ILE A 117 -16.62 -23.78 -1.30
N ASN A 118 -15.70 -24.33 -2.08
CA ASN A 118 -15.90 -24.52 -3.52
C ASN A 118 -17.06 -25.48 -3.81
N ASP A 119 -17.18 -26.57 -3.05
CA ASP A 119 -18.27 -27.53 -3.22
C ASP A 119 -19.61 -26.92 -2.85
N ALA A 120 -19.65 -26.13 -1.78
CA ALA A 120 -20.85 -25.41 -1.40
C ALA A 120 -21.25 -24.36 -2.45
N LEU A 121 -20.29 -23.59 -2.99
CA LEU A 121 -20.56 -22.64 -4.06
C LEU A 121 -21.08 -23.33 -5.33
N LYS A 122 -20.51 -24.48 -5.70
CA LYS A 122 -21.01 -25.30 -6.82
C LYS A 122 -22.45 -25.78 -6.59
N SER A 123 -22.81 -26.14 -5.35
CA SER A 123 -24.14 -26.63 -5.01
C SER A 123 -25.27 -25.58 -5.15
N LEU A 124 -24.89 -24.30 -5.27
CA LEU A 124 -25.82 -23.20 -5.47
C LEU A 124 -26.28 -23.07 -6.93
N ASN A 125 -25.59 -23.69 -7.90
CA ASN A 125 -25.90 -23.61 -9.34
C ASN A 125 -25.87 -22.19 -9.93
N PHE A 126 -24.98 -21.33 -9.44
CA PHE A 126 -24.80 -19.99 -10.00
C PHE A 126 -24.03 -20.07 -11.32
N ASN A 127 -24.32 -19.15 -12.24
CA ASN A 127 -23.57 -18.98 -13.48
C ASN A 127 -22.25 -18.27 -13.19
N GLU A 128 -21.13 -18.85 -13.63
CA GLU A 128 -19.83 -18.19 -13.57
C GLU A 128 -19.73 -17.14 -14.67
N LEU A 129 -19.70 -15.87 -14.27
CA LEU A 129 -19.59 -14.73 -15.17
C LEU A 129 -18.12 -14.43 -15.49
N MET A 130 -17.23 -14.64 -14.52
CA MET A 130 -15.79 -14.41 -14.67
C MET A 130 -15.03 -15.29 -13.68
N SER A 131 -13.88 -15.81 -14.11
CA SER A 131 -12.86 -16.33 -13.21
C SER A 131 -11.48 -15.84 -13.62
N MET A 132 -10.62 -15.66 -12.63
CA MET A 132 -9.24 -15.23 -12.80
C MET A 132 -8.36 -15.98 -11.80
N SER A 133 -7.15 -16.33 -12.20
CA SER A 133 -6.15 -16.88 -11.28
C SER A 133 -4.76 -16.33 -11.58
N SER A 134 -4.08 -15.83 -10.56
CA SER A 134 -2.71 -15.31 -10.63
C SER A 134 -2.01 -15.46 -9.28
N ASP A 135 -0.75 -15.91 -9.29
CA ASP A 135 0.16 -15.92 -8.13
C ASP A 135 -0.37 -16.60 -6.84
N GLY A 136 -1.17 -17.65 -7.00
CA GLY A 136 -1.79 -18.36 -5.86
C GLY A 136 -2.98 -17.63 -5.25
N THR A 137 -3.56 -16.68 -5.99
CA THR A 137 -4.89 -16.12 -5.76
C THR A 137 -5.81 -16.56 -6.89
N SER A 138 -7.04 -16.95 -6.57
CA SER A 138 -8.11 -17.18 -7.55
C SER A 138 -9.33 -16.36 -7.20
N MET A 139 -10.00 -15.84 -8.22
CA MET A 139 -11.19 -15.01 -8.11
C MET A 139 -12.29 -15.61 -8.97
N LYS A 140 -13.52 -15.60 -8.46
CA LYS A 140 -14.70 -16.02 -9.19
C LYS A 140 -15.83 -15.03 -8.96
N PHE A 141 -16.45 -14.62 -10.05
CA PHE A 141 -17.66 -13.80 -10.05
C PHE A 141 -18.81 -14.65 -10.59
N LEU A 142 -19.84 -14.81 -9.77
CA LEU A 142 -20.96 -15.70 -10.01
C LEU A 142 -22.26 -14.89 -9.90
N ALA A 143 -23.28 -15.25 -10.69
CA ALA A 143 -24.63 -14.69 -10.59
C ALA A 143 -25.67 -15.81 -10.58
N GLU A 144 -26.76 -15.61 -9.84
CA GLU A 144 -27.85 -16.60 -9.77
C GLU A 144 -28.59 -16.72 -11.10
N GLU A 145 -28.98 -15.59 -11.67
CA GLU A 145 -29.65 -15.51 -12.96
C GLU A 145 -29.20 -14.25 -13.73
N GLU A 146 -28.99 -14.41 -15.03
CA GLU A 146 -28.87 -13.30 -15.98
C GLU A 146 -30.10 -13.33 -16.89
N LYS A 147 -31.00 -12.35 -16.72
CA LYS A 147 -32.23 -12.29 -17.49
C LYS A 147 -32.68 -10.86 -17.73
N ASP A 148 -33.09 -10.58 -18.97
CA ASP A 148 -33.67 -9.28 -19.39
C ASP A 148 -32.81 -8.05 -19.01
N ASN A 149 -31.47 -8.13 -19.15
CA ASN A 149 -30.49 -7.11 -18.74
C ASN A 149 -30.36 -6.87 -17.22
N TYR A 150 -30.81 -7.81 -16.39
CA TYR A 150 -30.58 -7.78 -14.95
C TYR A 150 -29.72 -8.96 -14.51
N LEU A 151 -28.85 -8.68 -13.53
CA LEU A 151 -28.15 -9.68 -12.75
C LEU A 151 -28.81 -9.77 -11.37
N GLU A 152 -29.15 -10.99 -10.98
CA GLU A 152 -29.72 -11.28 -9.68
C GLU A 152 -28.72 -12.02 -8.82
N ASN A 153 -28.60 -11.57 -7.57
CA ASN A 153 -27.76 -12.14 -6.51
C ASN A 153 -26.33 -12.46 -6.98
N LEU A 154 -25.39 -11.57 -6.66
CA LEU A 154 -24.00 -11.71 -7.07
C LEU A 154 -23.20 -12.35 -5.94
N VAL A 155 -22.30 -13.28 -6.31
CA VAL A 155 -21.31 -13.83 -5.40
C VAL A 155 -19.92 -13.58 -5.98
N PHE A 156 -19.06 -12.96 -5.17
CA PHE A 156 -17.65 -12.76 -5.50
C PHE A 156 -16.79 -13.52 -4.49
N ASN A 157 -16.10 -14.54 -4.95
CA ASN A 157 -15.21 -15.38 -4.15
C ASN A 157 -13.76 -15.08 -4.52
N VAL A 158 -12.94 -14.77 -3.51
CA VAL A 158 -11.49 -14.53 -3.63
C VAL A 158 -10.78 -15.52 -2.72
N ASP A 159 -10.06 -16.45 -3.33
CA ASP A 159 -9.27 -17.44 -2.61
C ASP A 159 -7.78 -17.11 -2.72
N SER A 160 -7.14 -16.73 -1.62
CA SER A 160 -5.72 -16.38 -1.57
C SER A 160 -4.93 -17.37 -0.70
N LYS A 161 -3.62 -17.14 -0.55
CA LYS A 161 -2.76 -17.93 0.36
C LYS A 161 -3.09 -17.70 1.83
N GLU A 162 -3.52 -16.50 2.19
CA GLU A 162 -3.72 -16.08 3.58
C GLU A 162 -5.17 -16.22 4.04
N GLU A 163 -6.14 -16.06 3.13
CA GLU A 163 -7.56 -16.12 3.45
C GLU A 163 -8.43 -16.41 2.22
N ASN A 164 -9.65 -16.87 2.48
CA ASN A 164 -10.73 -16.94 1.51
C ASN A 164 -11.81 -15.90 1.88
N ILE A 165 -12.19 -15.05 0.93
CA ILE A 165 -13.17 -13.99 1.11
C ILE A 165 -14.34 -14.22 0.16
N ILE A 166 -15.56 -14.23 0.70
CA ILE A 166 -16.79 -14.37 -0.07
C ILE A 166 -17.66 -13.15 0.16
N PHE A 167 -17.93 -12.40 -0.89
CA PHE A 167 -18.91 -11.31 -0.91
C PHE A 167 -20.18 -11.80 -1.57
N ILE A 168 -21.31 -11.47 -0.97
CA ILE A 168 -22.62 -11.78 -1.51
C ILE A 168 -23.45 -10.53 -1.51
N LEU A 169 -23.86 -10.13 -2.70
CA LEU A 169 -24.70 -8.98 -2.92
C LEU A 169 -26.08 -9.46 -3.36
N ASN A 170 -27.02 -9.43 -2.43
CA ASN A 170 -28.40 -9.81 -2.67
C ASN A 170 -29.14 -8.64 -3.33
N GLY A 171 -29.92 -8.93 -4.36
CA GLY A 171 -30.73 -7.92 -5.06
C GLY A 171 -30.78 -8.17 -6.56
N LYS A 172 -31.57 -7.33 -7.23
CA LYS A 172 -31.77 -7.36 -8.68
C LYS A 172 -31.19 -6.09 -9.28
N MET A 173 -30.04 -6.20 -9.90
CA MET A 173 -29.27 -5.05 -10.39
C MET A 173 -29.27 -5.00 -11.92
N LYS A 174 -29.39 -3.81 -12.49
CA LYS A 174 -29.24 -3.63 -13.94
C LYS A 174 -27.79 -3.89 -14.34
N LEU A 175 -27.60 -4.69 -15.39
CA LEU A 175 -26.29 -4.96 -15.96
C LEU A 175 -25.54 -3.67 -16.35
N SER A 176 -26.26 -2.65 -16.84
CA SER A 176 -25.70 -1.34 -17.16
C SER A 176 -25.13 -0.60 -15.95
N ASP A 177 -25.71 -0.78 -14.77
CA ASP A 177 -25.24 -0.13 -13.55
C ASP A 177 -24.09 -0.92 -12.92
N VAL A 178 -24.11 -2.26 -13.04
CA VAL A 178 -22.98 -3.12 -12.67
C VAL A 178 -21.76 -2.82 -13.55
N ASN A 179 -21.96 -2.65 -14.85
CA ASN A 179 -20.89 -2.29 -15.79
C ASN A 179 -20.28 -0.92 -15.50
N LYS A 180 -21.01 0.05 -14.93
CA LYS A 180 -20.44 1.34 -14.52
C LYS A 180 -19.46 1.20 -13.35
N ILE A 181 -19.62 0.19 -12.51
CA ILE A 181 -18.64 -0.15 -11.46
C ILE A 181 -17.40 -0.76 -12.11
N ILE A 182 -17.58 -1.72 -13.01
CA ILE A 182 -16.48 -2.46 -13.66
C ILE A 182 -15.67 -1.57 -14.62
N ASN A 183 -16.33 -0.76 -15.44
CA ASN A 183 -15.71 0.07 -16.48
C ASN A 183 -15.28 1.46 -15.99
N SER A 184 -15.39 1.76 -14.70
CA SER A 184 -14.88 3.01 -14.13
C SER A 184 -13.34 3.12 -14.13
N GLY A 185 -12.65 2.09 -14.65
CA GLY A 185 -11.20 2.03 -14.81
C GLY A 185 -10.64 2.38 -16.20
N GLU A 186 -11.46 2.75 -17.20
CA GLU A 186 -10.89 3.15 -18.50
C GLU A 186 -10.46 4.62 -18.52
N THR A 187 -9.24 4.85 -18.05
CA THR A 187 -8.31 5.76 -18.72
C THR A 187 -6.91 5.13 -18.66
N THR A 188 -6.45 4.64 -19.81
CA THR A 188 -5.08 4.21 -20.15
C THR A 188 -4.46 3.08 -19.32
N THR A 189 -4.53 1.88 -19.88
CA THR A 189 -3.57 0.75 -19.81
C THR A 189 -2.44 0.85 -18.78
N SER A 190 -2.63 0.19 -17.63
CA SER A 190 -1.59 -0.51 -16.87
C SER A 190 -2.29 -1.56 -16.00
N SER A 191 -1.81 -2.80 -16.08
CA SER A 191 -2.32 -3.99 -15.39
C SER A 191 -2.63 -3.75 -13.91
N VAL A 192 -3.92 -3.85 -13.54
CA VAL A 192 -4.42 -3.59 -12.19
C VAL A 192 -4.54 -4.87 -11.38
N THR A 193 -3.77 -4.95 -10.29
CA THR A 193 -3.98 -5.88 -9.17
C THR A 193 -5.02 -5.26 -8.24
N THR A 194 -6.26 -5.74 -8.27
CA THR A 194 -7.37 -5.19 -7.48
C THR A 194 -7.33 -5.74 -6.06
N SER A 195 -6.89 -4.92 -5.10
CA SER A 195 -7.01 -5.19 -3.67
C SER A 195 -8.31 -4.57 -3.14
N VAL A 196 -9.29 -5.41 -2.80
CA VAL A 196 -10.57 -5.00 -2.22
C VAL A 196 -10.33 -4.59 -0.76
N ARG A 197 -10.49 -3.30 -0.44
CA ARG A 197 -10.53 -2.78 0.93
C ARG A 197 -11.87 -3.11 1.55
N ASN A 198 -11.87 -3.68 2.76
CA ASN A 198 -13.05 -3.74 3.61
C ASN A 198 -12.86 -2.78 4.81
N SER A 199 -13.59 -1.68 4.79
CA SER A 199 -13.87 -0.85 5.96
C SER A 199 -15.06 -1.50 6.66
N LEU A 200 -14.89 -1.99 7.89
CA LEU A 200 -15.94 -2.14 8.90
C LEU A 200 -15.28 -2.46 10.25
N THR A 201 -15.38 -1.50 11.16
CA THR A 201 -14.90 -1.54 12.54
C THR A 201 -15.74 -2.50 13.38
N SER A 202 -15.09 -3.49 13.99
CA SER A 202 -15.61 -4.20 15.17
C SER A 202 -14.71 -3.87 16.35
N ASP A 203 -15.29 -3.24 17.36
CA ASP A 203 -14.61 -2.80 18.58
C ASP A 203 -14.03 -3.95 19.42
N ASN A 204 -12.91 -3.63 20.07
CA ASN A 204 -12.15 -4.40 21.08
C ASN A 204 -11.46 -5.68 20.55
N THR A 205 -10.16 -5.70 20.26
CA THR A 205 -9.06 -5.51 21.23
C THR A 205 -7.72 -5.37 20.47
N SER A 206 -6.84 -4.47 20.92
CA SER A 206 -5.40 -4.27 20.58
C SER A 206 -4.98 -3.79 19.17
N SER A 207 -5.12 -2.48 18.94
CA SER A 207 -4.05 -1.49 18.67
C SER A 207 -2.82 -1.75 17.76
N TYR A 208 -2.80 -2.75 16.85
CA TYR A 208 -1.64 -2.94 15.95
C TYR A 208 -1.96 -3.13 14.45
N LEU A 209 -3.21 -2.92 14.01
CA LEU A 209 -3.64 -3.19 12.62
C LEU A 209 -4.31 -2.02 11.88
N ASN A 210 -4.37 -0.81 12.46
CA ASN A 210 -4.95 0.35 11.78
C ASN A 210 -3.97 0.91 10.75
N GLY A 211 -4.06 0.41 9.51
CA GLY A 211 -3.41 1.03 8.36
C GLY A 211 -4.39 1.27 7.24
N ASP A 212 -4.54 2.52 6.80
CA ASP A 212 -5.35 2.87 5.63
C ASP A 212 -4.48 2.77 4.38
N ASN A 213 -4.85 1.85 3.48
CA ASN A 213 -4.23 1.79 2.16
C ASN A 213 -4.62 3.07 1.41
N ARG A 214 -3.70 3.67 0.67
CA ARG A 214 -3.93 4.90 -0.10
C ARG A 214 -3.78 4.56 -1.57
N ASN A 215 -4.78 4.94 -2.36
CA ASN A 215 -4.69 4.79 -3.81
C ASN A 215 -4.03 6.07 -4.33
N VAL A 216 -2.80 5.94 -4.82
CA VAL A 216 -2.01 7.07 -5.31
C VAL A 216 -1.57 6.78 -6.74
N GLY A 217 -1.38 7.85 -7.52
CA GLY A 217 -0.85 7.73 -8.88
C GLY A 217 0.59 7.21 -8.91
N GLU A 218 1.15 7.16 -10.11
CA GLU A 218 2.54 6.75 -10.28
C GLU A 218 3.51 7.78 -9.71
N PHE A 219 4.49 7.30 -8.95
CA PHE A 219 5.57 8.12 -8.45
C PHE A 219 6.91 7.40 -8.55
N SER A 220 7.95 8.20 -8.68
CA SER A 220 9.35 7.79 -8.58
C SER A 220 10.13 8.73 -7.66
N LYS A 221 9.44 9.64 -6.96
CA LYS A 221 10.03 10.58 -6.01
C LYS A 221 9.16 10.63 -4.76
N ILE A 222 9.77 10.80 -3.60
CA ILE A 222 9.06 10.91 -2.32
C ILE A 222 9.43 12.23 -1.66
N ASP A 223 8.42 12.98 -1.22
CA ASP A 223 8.56 14.20 -0.43
C ASP A 223 7.80 14.00 0.89
N ALA A 224 8.53 13.84 1.98
CA ALA A 224 7.99 13.55 3.30
C ALA A 224 8.24 14.71 4.26
N SER A 225 7.19 15.26 4.85
CA SER A 225 7.30 16.41 5.74
C SER A 225 6.36 16.36 6.94
N VAL A 226 6.62 17.23 7.92
CA VAL A 226 5.76 17.45 9.11
C VAL A 226 5.63 16.18 9.97
N GLY A 227 6.76 15.70 10.50
CA GLY A 227 6.80 14.66 11.54
C GLY A 227 6.31 13.26 11.12
N VAL A 228 6.16 13.00 9.82
CA VAL A 228 5.79 11.67 9.31
C VAL A 228 6.99 10.72 9.35
N ASN A 229 6.74 9.45 9.70
CA ASN A 229 7.75 8.39 9.55
C ASN A 229 7.42 7.55 8.31
N VAL A 230 8.26 7.59 7.29
CA VAL A 230 8.12 6.82 6.05
C VAL A 230 9.04 5.61 6.08
N THR A 231 8.44 4.44 5.88
CA THR A 231 9.17 3.17 5.71
C THR A 231 9.07 2.76 4.26
N PHE A 232 10.17 2.85 3.51
CA PHE A 232 10.22 2.53 2.10
C PHE A 232 10.80 1.15 1.84
N LYS A 233 10.18 0.40 0.94
CA LYS A 233 10.68 -0.87 0.41
C LYS A 233 10.65 -0.85 -1.12
N GLN A 234 11.80 -1.03 -1.77
CA GLN A 234 11.84 -1.17 -3.22
C GLN A 234 11.37 -2.58 -3.61
N GLU A 235 10.30 -2.67 -4.39
CA GLU A 235 9.72 -3.92 -4.89
C GLU A 235 8.83 -3.66 -6.11
N ASN A 236 8.47 -4.71 -6.87
CA ASN A 236 7.72 -4.56 -8.12
C ASN A 236 6.32 -3.96 -7.93
N THR A 237 5.72 -4.15 -6.74
CA THR A 237 4.39 -3.68 -6.42
C THR A 237 4.44 -2.29 -5.81
N ARG A 238 3.62 -1.37 -6.35
CA ARG A 238 3.42 -0.04 -5.75
C ARG A 238 2.33 -0.10 -4.69
N SER A 239 2.63 0.37 -3.47
CA SER A 239 1.67 0.44 -2.38
C SER A 239 1.98 1.61 -1.44
N VAL A 240 0.95 2.25 -0.90
CA VAL A 240 1.06 3.23 0.17
C VAL A 240 0.08 2.86 1.26
N LYS A 241 0.55 2.66 2.48
CA LYS A 241 -0.28 2.30 3.64
C LYS A 241 0.05 3.21 4.82
N VAL A 242 -0.93 3.99 5.27
CA VAL A 242 -0.80 4.94 6.38
C VAL A 242 -1.27 4.27 7.67
N ILE A 243 -0.36 4.06 8.61
CA ILE A 243 -0.61 3.54 9.94
C ILE A 243 -0.57 4.70 10.93
N ALA A 244 -1.74 5.14 11.40
CA ALA A 244 -1.87 6.22 12.36
C ALA A 244 -3.03 5.99 13.33
N ASP A 245 -3.18 6.86 14.32
CA ASP A 245 -4.35 6.89 15.20
C ASP A 245 -5.63 7.00 14.35
N ALA A 246 -6.63 6.14 14.60
CA ALA A 246 -7.81 6.01 13.74
C ALA A 246 -8.57 7.33 13.53
N ASP A 247 -8.68 8.14 14.58
CA ASP A 247 -9.31 9.46 14.59
C ASP A 247 -8.51 10.54 13.82
N LYS A 248 -7.23 10.26 13.53
CA LYS A 248 -6.30 11.22 12.93
C LYS A 248 -5.81 10.85 11.54
N LEU A 249 -6.22 9.71 10.99
CA LEU A 249 -5.89 9.29 9.61
C LEU A 249 -6.25 10.37 8.57
N GLN A 250 -7.31 11.13 8.81
CA GLN A 250 -7.78 12.20 7.91
C GLN A 250 -6.84 13.42 7.80
N TYR A 251 -5.89 13.56 8.74
CA TYR A 251 -4.90 14.64 8.75
C TYR A 251 -3.61 14.22 8.02
N VAL A 252 -3.43 12.94 7.71
CA VAL A 252 -2.26 12.45 6.97
C VAL A 252 -2.59 12.47 5.47
N ILE A 253 -1.98 13.42 4.77
CA ILE A 253 -2.16 13.60 3.34
C ILE A 253 -1.13 12.76 2.59
N THR A 254 -1.62 12.00 1.63
CA THR A 254 -0.81 11.25 0.67
C THR A 254 -1.34 11.55 -0.72
N LYS A 255 -0.60 12.31 -1.52
CA LYS A 255 -1.00 12.67 -2.88
C LYS A 255 0.20 12.67 -3.82
N VAL A 256 -0.05 12.39 -5.09
CA VAL A 256 0.98 12.41 -6.13
C VAL A 256 0.78 13.64 -7.00
N GLU A 257 1.82 14.45 -7.12
CA GLU A 257 1.84 15.64 -7.97
C GLU A 257 3.13 15.62 -8.80
N GLY A 258 3.03 15.58 -10.13
CA GLY A 258 4.21 15.59 -11.02
C GLY A 258 5.15 14.39 -10.82
N GLY A 259 4.62 13.22 -10.45
CA GLY A 259 5.42 12.02 -10.15
C GLY A 259 6.10 12.02 -8.77
N VAL A 260 5.78 13.00 -7.91
CA VAL A 260 6.25 13.10 -6.53
C VAL A 260 5.12 12.68 -5.58
N LEU A 261 5.35 11.64 -4.78
CA LEU A 261 4.48 11.27 -3.67
C LEU A 261 4.76 12.19 -2.48
N LYS A 262 3.84 13.11 -2.23
CA LYS A 262 3.85 14.01 -1.07
C LYS A 262 3.15 13.37 0.12
N ILE A 263 3.85 13.26 1.24
CA ILE A 263 3.38 12.67 2.49
C ILE A 263 3.59 13.67 3.62
N TYR A 264 2.51 14.20 4.18
CA TYR A 264 2.60 15.20 5.24
C TYR A 264 1.37 15.23 6.13
N VAL A 265 1.51 15.85 7.30
CA VAL A 265 0.38 16.14 8.18
C VAL A 265 -0.18 17.53 7.86
N ASP A 266 -1.46 17.58 7.52
CA ASP A 266 -2.25 18.80 7.46
C ASP A 266 -3.11 18.91 8.72
N ASN A 267 -2.87 19.93 9.54
CA ASN A 267 -3.60 20.12 10.78
C ASN A 267 -5.05 20.59 10.58
N LYS A 268 -5.43 21.04 9.37
CA LYS A 268 -6.76 21.59 9.04
C LYS A 268 -7.29 22.58 10.09
N GLY A 269 -6.40 23.38 10.68
CA GLY A 269 -6.73 24.37 11.72
C GLY A 269 -6.85 23.82 13.15
N VAL A 270 -6.65 22.52 13.38
CA VAL A 270 -6.65 21.92 14.71
C VAL A 270 -5.35 22.26 15.45
N ARG A 271 -5.48 22.93 16.60
CA ARG A 271 -4.35 23.24 17.48
C ARG A 271 -3.87 21.99 18.23
N ASN A 272 -2.55 21.88 18.41
CA ASN A 272 -1.90 20.80 19.17
C ASN A 272 -2.21 19.38 18.66
N LEU A 273 -2.36 19.21 17.35
CA LEU A 273 -2.49 17.89 16.75
C LEU A 273 -1.23 17.06 17.04
N ARG A 274 -1.38 15.98 17.81
CA ARG A 274 -0.30 15.05 18.15
C ARG A 274 -0.73 13.63 17.81
N PHE A 275 0.17 12.90 17.18
CA PHE A 275 0.00 11.49 16.86
C PHE A 275 0.71 10.66 17.91
N LYS A 276 0.06 9.60 18.41
CA LYS A 276 0.78 8.58 19.19
C LYS A 276 1.59 7.69 18.25
N ASN A 277 0.98 7.29 17.15
CA ASN A 277 1.61 6.54 16.08
C ASN A 277 1.37 7.24 14.74
N LEU A 278 2.43 7.39 13.95
CA LEU A 278 2.36 7.89 12.58
C LEU A 278 3.48 7.23 11.76
N ASN A 279 3.12 6.22 10.99
CA ASN A 279 4.01 5.53 10.07
C ASN A 279 3.32 5.39 8.71
N VAL A 280 4.06 5.60 7.63
CA VAL A 280 3.59 5.41 6.26
C VAL A 280 4.51 4.40 5.57
N ASN A 281 3.99 3.21 5.33
CA ASN A 281 4.69 2.19 4.56
C ASN A 281 4.48 2.47 3.07
N VAL A 282 5.59 2.57 2.32
CA VAL A 282 5.59 2.86 0.90
C VAL A 282 6.39 1.79 0.17
N SER A 283 5.85 1.28 -0.93
CA SER A 283 6.60 0.48 -1.88
C SER A 283 6.43 0.96 -3.30
N ALA A 284 7.49 0.83 -4.10
CA ALA A 284 7.51 1.16 -5.52
C ALA A 284 8.71 0.47 -6.21
N PRO A 285 8.63 0.24 -7.53
CA PRO A 285 9.72 -0.37 -8.28
C PRO A 285 10.94 0.56 -8.41
N ASN A 286 10.71 1.87 -8.53
CA ASN A 286 11.75 2.87 -8.72
C ASN A 286 11.58 4.05 -7.74
N LEU A 287 12.68 4.63 -7.30
CA LEU A 287 12.76 5.79 -6.43
C LEU A 287 14.01 6.62 -6.78
N HIS A 288 13.85 7.62 -7.65
CA HIS A 288 14.93 8.49 -8.11
C HIS A 288 15.23 9.66 -7.16
N SER A 289 14.29 10.06 -6.30
CA SER A 289 14.48 11.21 -5.41
C SER A 289 13.79 11.03 -4.07
N ILE A 290 14.48 11.41 -3.00
CA ILE A 290 13.97 11.44 -1.63
C ILE A 290 14.18 12.86 -1.10
N LYS A 291 13.09 13.53 -0.71
CA LYS A 291 13.12 14.79 0.01
C LYS A 291 12.47 14.61 1.38
N THR A 292 13.16 15.02 2.45
CA THR A 292 12.62 15.00 3.82
C THR A 292 12.76 16.36 4.49
N SER A 293 11.72 16.82 5.18
CA SER A 293 11.75 18.08 5.93
C SER A 293 10.90 18.07 7.20
N SER A 294 11.08 19.09 8.05
CA SER A 294 10.22 19.35 9.21
C SER A 294 10.10 18.15 10.16
N GLY A 295 11.24 17.57 10.55
CA GLY A 295 11.31 16.45 11.48
C GLY A 295 10.72 15.13 10.99
N SER A 296 10.50 14.97 9.68
CA SER A 296 10.12 13.68 9.10
C SER A 296 11.29 12.69 9.13
N VAL A 297 10.97 11.40 9.09
CA VAL A 297 11.96 10.31 9.06
C VAL A 297 11.69 9.45 7.84
N PHE A 298 12.70 9.17 7.04
CA PHE A 298 12.66 8.21 5.95
C PHE A 298 13.59 7.03 6.26
N THR A 299 13.09 5.81 6.13
CA THR A 299 13.87 4.58 6.31
C THR A 299 13.67 3.64 5.13
N ALA A 300 14.72 3.34 4.38
CA ALA A 300 14.72 2.25 3.41
C ALA A 300 15.03 0.92 4.12
N VAL A 301 14.12 -0.06 4.00
CA VAL A 301 14.26 -1.37 4.68
C VAL A 301 15.08 -2.38 3.88
N ASN A 302 15.27 -2.14 2.58
CA ASN A 302 16.14 -2.90 1.69
C ASN A 302 16.99 -1.95 0.84
N PRO A 303 18.11 -2.43 0.27
CA PRO A 303 18.92 -1.60 -0.62
C PRO A 303 18.10 -1.08 -1.80
N VAL A 304 18.15 0.23 -2.02
CA VAL A 304 17.50 0.90 -3.15
C VAL A 304 18.49 0.95 -4.31
N ASN A 305 18.09 0.41 -5.46
CA ASN A 305 18.94 0.26 -6.63
C ASN A 305 18.43 1.17 -7.75
N GLU A 306 19.28 2.09 -8.18
CA GLU A 306 18.93 3.12 -9.16
C GLU A 306 20.09 3.43 -10.10
N ASN A 307 19.81 4.04 -11.25
CA ASN A 307 20.88 4.57 -12.11
C ASN A 307 21.42 5.89 -11.56
N SER A 308 20.51 6.77 -11.12
CA SER A 308 20.81 8.08 -10.55
C SER A 308 19.87 8.37 -9.40
N MET A 309 20.35 9.05 -8.36
CA MET A 309 19.55 9.34 -7.18
C MET A 309 19.81 10.73 -6.62
N GLU A 310 18.75 11.38 -6.15
CA GLU A 310 18.80 12.66 -5.43
C GLU A 310 18.27 12.46 -4.00
N ILE A 311 19.04 12.89 -3.00
CA ILE A 311 18.68 12.79 -1.58
C ILE A 311 18.78 14.18 -0.97
N ASP A 312 17.67 14.74 -0.53
CA ASP A 312 17.57 16.05 0.10
C ASP A 312 16.96 15.91 1.50
N ALA A 313 17.71 16.31 2.53
CA ALA A 313 17.25 16.29 3.92
C ALA A 313 17.46 17.65 4.58
N GLU A 314 16.36 18.27 5.02
CA GLU A 314 16.40 19.59 5.65
C GLU A 314 15.57 19.63 6.94
N SER A 315 15.71 20.72 7.70
CA SER A 315 14.86 21.08 8.85
C SER A 315 14.68 19.94 9.88
N GLY A 316 15.80 19.39 10.37
CA GLY A 316 15.81 18.36 11.41
C GLY A 316 15.24 17.00 11.00
N SER A 317 15.06 16.75 9.70
CA SER A 317 14.62 15.45 9.19
C SER A 317 15.73 14.40 9.25
N ILE A 318 15.35 13.12 9.13
CA ILE A 318 16.28 12.00 9.22
C ILE A 318 16.10 11.05 8.04
N ILE A 319 17.18 10.69 7.35
CA ILE A 319 17.19 9.66 6.31
C ILE A 319 18.11 8.50 6.74
N LYS A 320 17.62 7.27 6.58
CA LYS A 320 18.36 6.02 6.84
C LYS A 320 18.16 5.01 5.72
N GLY A 321 19.22 4.36 5.27
CA GLY A 321 19.09 3.30 4.26
C GLY A 321 20.38 2.85 3.60
N ALA A 322 20.27 1.88 2.70
CA ALA A 322 21.32 1.49 1.79
C ALA A 322 20.92 1.84 0.36
N PHE A 323 21.84 2.45 -0.40
CA PHE A 323 21.59 2.98 -1.75
C PHE A 323 22.70 2.52 -2.70
N ASN A 324 22.33 1.78 -3.73
CA ASN A 324 23.21 1.32 -4.80
C ASN A 324 22.87 2.11 -6.07
N VAL A 325 23.67 3.13 -6.35
CA VAL A 325 23.41 4.09 -7.43
C VAL A 325 24.46 3.91 -8.51
N ARG A 326 24.10 3.43 -9.70
CA ARG A 326 25.10 3.03 -10.70
C ARG A 326 25.97 4.18 -11.22
N GLN A 327 25.40 5.36 -11.44
CA GLN A 327 26.09 6.46 -12.12
C GLN A 327 26.41 7.63 -11.19
N ALA A 328 25.37 8.23 -10.59
CA ALA A 328 25.54 9.47 -9.83
C ALA A 328 24.51 9.62 -8.71
N ALA A 329 25.00 9.93 -7.51
CA ALA A 329 24.20 10.30 -6.36
C ALA A 329 24.45 11.78 -6.01
N ALA A 330 23.39 12.57 -5.94
CA ALA A 330 23.41 13.94 -5.44
C ALA A 330 22.77 13.97 -4.05
N VAL A 331 23.50 14.45 -3.06
CA VAL A 331 23.09 14.43 -1.65
C VAL A 331 23.22 15.84 -1.07
N THR A 332 22.13 16.37 -0.55
CA THR A 332 22.09 17.67 0.13
C THR A 332 21.49 17.48 1.53
N VAL A 333 22.22 17.90 2.56
CA VAL A 333 21.78 17.78 3.96
C VAL A 333 22.00 19.09 4.70
N SER A 334 20.92 19.70 5.21
CA SER A 334 20.99 21.04 5.80
C SER A 334 20.10 21.22 7.03
N SER A 335 20.27 22.35 7.71
CA SER A 335 19.40 22.82 8.81
C SER A 335 19.17 21.75 9.90
N GLY A 336 20.25 21.16 10.41
CA GLY A 336 20.21 20.17 11.49
C GLY A 336 19.64 18.80 11.10
N ALA A 337 19.43 18.52 9.82
CA ALA A 337 19.02 17.20 9.36
C ALA A 337 20.14 16.16 9.52
N VAL A 338 19.74 14.88 9.54
CA VAL A 338 20.64 13.74 9.77
C VAL A 338 20.52 12.72 8.64
N LEU A 339 21.64 12.38 8.00
CA LEU A 339 21.72 11.29 7.04
C LEU A 339 22.62 10.18 7.59
N ASN A 340 22.11 8.95 7.65
CA ASN A 340 22.91 7.76 7.91
C ASN A 340 22.70 6.76 6.78
N ALA A 341 23.65 6.63 5.87
CA ALA A 341 23.46 5.83 4.67
C ALA A 341 24.68 4.97 4.32
N GLU A 342 24.41 3.75 3.87
CA GLU A 342 25.36 3.00 3.05
C GLU A 342 25.14 3.39 1.59
N LEU A 343 26.17 3.87 0.90
CA LEU A 343 26.07 4.40 -0.45
C LEU A 343 27.16 3.81 -1.33
N ASN A 344 26.75 3.14 -2.40
CA ASN A 344 27.63 2.61 -3.44
C ASN A 344 27.36 3.35 -4.75
N THR A 345 28.34 4.10 -5.28
CA THR A 345 28.15 4.90 -6.51
C THR A 345 29.42 5.15 -7.32
N GLU A 346 29.30 5.39 -8.63
CA GLU A 346 30.44 5.89 -9.41
C GLU A 346 30.78 7.34 -9.07
N LYS A 347 29.76 8.21 -8.95
CA LYS A 347 29.93 9.63 -8.67
C LYS A 347 29.07 10.06 -7.49
N LEU A 348 29.66 10.75 -6.54
CA LEU A 348 29.00 11.36 -5.40
C LEU A 348 29.17 12.87 -5.45
N ALA A 349 28.07 13.61 -5.39
CA ALA A 349 28.06 15.02 -5.05
C ALA A 349 27.39 15.18 -3.69
N LEU A 350 28.10 15.68 -2.69
CA LEU A 350 27.62 15.85 -1.32
C LEU A 350 27.75 17.32 -0.92
N ASP A 351 26.63 17.95 -0.60
CA ASP A 351 26.54 19.29 -0.02
C ASP A 351 25.96 19.17 1.40
N THR A 352 26.66 19.70 2.39
CA THR A 352 26.19 19.67 3.79
C THR A 352 26.41 21.00 4.50
N SER A 353 25.36 21.55 5.11
CA SER A 353 25.41 22.87 5.74
C SER A 353 24.54 23.02 6.99
N SER A 354 24.67 24.17 7.67
CA SER A 354 23.82 24.62 8.78
C SER A 354 23.60 23.58 9.88
N GLY A 355 24.70 23.04 10.43
CA GLY A 355 24.66 22.10 11.56
C GLY A 355 24.10 20.72 11.25
N ALA A 356 23.96 20.35 9.98
CA ALA A 356 23.58 18.99 9.58
C ALA A 356 24.65 17.95 9.98
N SER A 357 24.21 16.70 10.14
CA SER A 357 25.08 15.57 10.48
C SER A 357 24.93 14.43 9.48
N VAL A 358 26.02 14.09 8.79
CA VAL A 358 26.07 13.05 7.76
C VAL A 358 27.01 11.93 8.20
N SER A 359 26.57 10.68 8.06
CA SER A 359 27.37 9.47 8.24
C SER A 359 27.19 8.58 7.01
N LEU A 360 28.28 8.35 6.27
CA LEU A 360 28.30 7.54 5.06
C LEU A 360 29.27 6.37 5.17
N SER A 361 28.85 5.22 4.63
CA SER A 361 29.67 4.03 4.43
C SER A 361 29.50 3.48 3.01
N GLY A 362 30.36 2.56 2.56
CA GLY A 362 30.27 1.92 1.24
C GLY A 362 31.44 2.27 0.33
N GLU A 363 31.20 2.39 -0.98
CA GLU A 363 32.24 2.72 -1.96
C GLU A 363 31.80 3.80 -2.97
N ALA A 364 32.71 4.73 -3.27
CA ALA A 364 32.54 5.68 -4.36
C ALA A 364 33.80 5.79 -5.23
N VAL A 365 33.66 5.85 -6.55
CA VAL A 365 34.82 6.05 -7.43
C VAL A 365 35.29 7.50 -7.38
N SER A 366 34.36 8.45 -7.48
CA SER A 366 34.67 9.87 -7.38
C SER A 366 33.68 10.62 -6.50
N ALA A 367 34.18 11.57 -5.71
CA ALA A 367 33.35 12.41 -4.85
C ALA A 367 33.69 13.90 -4.96
N VAL A 368 32.66 14.74 -4.98
CA VAL A 368 32.75 16.18 -4.73
C VAL A 368 32.00 16.46 -3.43
N ILE A 369 32.69 16.99 -2.44
CA ILE A 369 32.16 17.18 -1.09
C ILE A 369 32.31 18.66 -0.71
N ASP A 370 31.20 19.33 -0.44
CA ASP A 370 31.17 20.68 0.11
C ASP A 370 30.52 20.64 1.50
N ILE A 371 31.21 21.16 2.50
CA ILE A 371 30.70 21.23 3.86
C ILE A 371 30.96 22.60 4.50
N SER A 372 29.91 23.20 5.06
CA SER A 372 29.98 24.53 5.65
C SER A 372 29.12 24.70 6.91
N SER A 373 29.26 25.87 7.54
CA SER A 373 28.34 26.37 8.57
C SER A 373 28.11 25.40 9.75
N GLY A 374 29.21 24.90 10.33
CA GLY A 374 29.17 24.02 11.50
C GLY A 374 28.61 22.62 11.26
N ALA A 375 28.42 22.20 10.01
CA ALA A 375 28.00 20.84 9.70
C ALA A 375 29.12 19.81 9.99
N SER A 376 28.71 18.56 10.19
CA SER A 376 29.61 17.43 10.44
C SER A 376 29.34 16.28 9.44
N CYS A 377 30.37 15.83 8.73
CA CYS A 377 30.31 14.67 7.85
C CYS A 377 31.36 13.62 8.25
N LYS A 378 30.90 12.39 8.50
CA LYS A 378 31.72 11.21 8.77
C LYS A 378 31.60 10.24 7.60
N ALA A 379 32.65 10.17 6.80
CA ALA A 379 32.79 9.30 5.64
C ALA A 379 34.07 8.44 5.74
N ASP A 380 34.49 8.11 6.97
CA ASP A 380 35.67 7.28 7.24
C ASP A 380 35.49 5.81 6.83
N ASP A 381 34.23 5.39 6.71
CA ASP A 381 33.79 4.05 6.29
C ASP A 381 33.28 4.04 4.84
N LEU A 382 33.33 5.18 4.15
CA LEU A 382 33.06 5.31 2.72
C LEU A 382 34.39 5.36 1.99
N LYS A 383 34.73 4.31 1.25
CA LYS A 383 35.98 4.24 0.49
C LYS A 383 35.83 5.02 -0.81
N ILE A 384 36.58 6.11 -0.94
CA ILE A 384 36.55 6.98 -2.13
C ILE A 384 37.87 6.87 -2.90
N ALA A 385 37.84 6.60 -4.20
CA ALA A 385 39.09 6.55 -4.98
C ALA A 385 39.67 7.96 -5.21
N THR A 386 38.87 8.87 -5.78
CA THR A 386 39.25 10.27 -6.01
C THR A 386 38.26 11.25 -5.38
N ALA A 387 38.72 12.25 -4.65
CA ALA A 387 37.86 13.23 -3.99
C ALA A 387 38.31 14.68 -4.23
N VAL A 388 37.34 15.57 -4.40
CA VAL A 388 37.48 17.02 -4.27
C VAL A 388 36.65 17.47 -3.08
N ALA A 389 37.27 18.04 -2.06
CA ALA A 389 36.59 18.43 -0.83
C ALA A 389 36.82 19.91 -0.48
N GLU A 390 35.76 20.61 -0.09
CA GLU A 390 35.81 21.95 0.48
C GLU A 390 35.17 21.94 1.86
N SER A 391 35.85 22.52 2.85
CA SER A 391 35.37 22.59 4.23
C SER A 391 35.60 23.99 4.80
N THR A 392 34.51 24.67 5.16
CA THR A 392 34.55 26.07 5.62
C THR A 392 33.66 26.31 6.85
N SER A 393 33.79 27.49 7.45
CA SER A 393 32.89 28.02 8.49
C SER A 393 32.61 27.05 9.65
N GLY A 394 33.68 26.53 10.26
CA GLY A 394 33.61 25.65 11.44
C GLY A 394 33.11 24.22 11.17
N ALA A 395 33.01 23.81 9.91
CA ALA A 395 32.61 22.45 9.54
C ALA A 395 33.64 21.38 9.96
N SER A 396 33.20 20.13 10.13
CA SER A 396 34.05 18.97 10.43
C SER A 396 33.83 17.87 9.41
N LEU A 397 34.87 17.52 8.64
CA LEU A 397 34.85 16.43 7.67
C LEU A 397 35.84 15.34 8.09
N SER A 398 35.42 14.09 8.01
CA SER A 398 36.27 12.91 8.10
C SER A 398 36.01 12.03 6.88
N LEU A 399 37.05 11.64 6.15
CA LEU A 399 36.91 10.90 4.89
C LEU A 399 38.03 9.89 4.67
N LEU A 400 37.73 8.77 4.00
CA LEU A 400 38.69 7.77 3.55
C LEU A 400 38.91 7.88 2.03
N VAL A 401 40.14 8.19 1.62
CA VAL A 401 40.50 8.33 0.19
C VAL A 401 41.70 7.45 -0.15
N THR A 402 41.67 6.78 -1.31
CA THR A 402 42.74 5.84 -1.71
C THR A 402 43.72 6.38 -2.74
N ASP A 403 43.26 7.15 -3.74
CA ASP A 403 44.10 7.48 -4.90
C ASP A 403 44.49 8.96 -4.94
N LYS A 404 43.51 9.87 -5.02
CA LYS A 404 43.75 11.32 -5.15
C LYS A 404 42.78 12.15 -4.32
N LEU A 405 43.31 13.12 -3.58
CA LEU A 405 42.51 14.10 -2.84
C LEU A 405 42.95 15.53 -3.18
N LYS A 406 42.00 16.34 -3.66
CA LYS A 406 42.13 17.79 -3.65
C LYS A 406 41.27 18.37 -2.53
N VAL A 407 41.86 19.11 -1.59
CA VAL A 407 41.13 19.61 -0.42
C VAL A 407 41.39 21.09 -0.15
N SER A 408 40.32 21.86 0.09
CA SER A 408 40.39 23.25 0.55
C SER A 408 39.76 23.38 1.93
N VAL A 409 40.49 23.96 2.90
CA VAL A 409 40.02 24.10 4.29
C VAL A 409 40.25 25.53 4.78
N SER A 410 39.21 26.20 5.28
CA SER A 410 39.31 27.57 5.80
C SER A 410 38.31 27.86 6.93
N SER A 411 38.38 29.05 7.53
CA SER A 411 37.35 29.60 8.42
C SER A 411 36.98 28.68 9.59
N GLY A 412 37.98 28.17 10.31
CA GLY A 412 37.80 27.33 11.49
C GLY A 412 37.38 25.88 11.20
N ALA A 413 37.29 25.48 9.93
CA ALA A 413 36.91 24.13 9.57
C ALA A 413 38.03 23.10 9.81
N SER A 414 37.65 21.84 10.01
CA SER A 414 38.58 20.74 10.23
C SER A 414 38.32 19.56 9.31
N VAL A 415 39.38 19.01 8.73
CA VAL A 415 39.33 17.83 7.86
C VAL A 415 40.29 16.76 8.38
N LYS A 416 39.78 15.53 8.52
CA LYS A 416 40.54 14.33 8.87
C LYS A 416 40.55 13.37 7.69
N LEU A 417 41.74 13.03 7.20
CA LEU A 417 41.92 12.11 6.10
C LEU A 417 42.41 10.76 6.60
N LYS A 418 41.69 9.69 6.26
CA LYS A 418 42.15 8.30 6.38
C LYS A 418 42.60 7.79 5.00
N GLY A 419 43.59 6.90 4.98
CA GLY A 419 44.18 6.37 3.75
C GLY A 419 45.46 7.12 3.34
N ASN A 420 46.02 6.77 2.18
CA ASN A 420 47.29 7.31 1.69
C ASN A 420 47.23 7.72 0.20
N PRO A 421 46.38 8.70 -0.17
CA PRO A 421 46.28 9.19 -1.54
C PRO A 421 47.38 10.21 -1.89
N GLU A 422 47.48 10.57 -3.17
CA GLU A 422 48.14 11.79 -3.63
C GLU A 422 47.32 13.01 -3.17
N VAL A 423 47.89 13.91 -2.36
CA VAL A 423 47.15 15.03 -1.74
C VAL A 423 47.59 16.39 -2.33
N ASP A 424 46.63 17.14 -2.86
CA ASP A 424 46.72 18.58 -3.16
C ASP A 424 45.88 19.36 -2.14
N ALA A 425 46.52 19.92 -1.11
CA ALA A 425 45.83 20.58 0.01
C ALA A 425 46.08 22.09 0.06
N LYS A 426 45.00 22.86 0.09
CA LYS A 426 45.00 24.31 0.34
C LYS A 426 44.34 24.59 1.69
N VAL A 427 45.15 24.88 2.71
CA VAL A 427 44.67 25.12 4.08
C VAL A 427 44.95 26.56 4.48
N ASP A 428 43.89 27.34 4.69
CA ASP A 428 44.00 28.68 5.25
C ASP A 428 44.09 28.61 6.78
N LYS A 429 45.33 28.62 7.26
CA LYS A 429 45.63 28.60 8.70
C LYS A 429 45.32 29.93 9.39
N ILE A 430 45.27 31.05 8.65
CA ILE A 430 45.02 32.37 9.22
C ILE A 430 43.57 32.47 9.69
N SER A 431 42.64 31.94 8.87
CA SER A 431 41.24 31.82 9.24
C SER A 431 40.92 30.60 10.12
N GLY A 432 41.93 29.85 10.59
CA GLY A 432 41.76 28.76 11.56
C GLY A 432 41.48 27.37 10.97
N GLY A 433 41.70 27.15 9.66
CA GLY A 433 41.53 25.84 9.04
C GLY A 433 42.54 24.79 9.53
N SER A 434 42.10 23.54 9.68
CA SER A 434 42.93 22.42 10.12
C SER A 434 42.76 21.19 9.23
N PHE A 435 43.86 20.66 8.70
CA PHE A 435 43.90 19.39 7.95
C PHE A 435 44.83 18.41 8.66
N ARG A 436 44.38 17.17 8.88
CA ARG A 436 45.18 16.10 9.52
C ARG A 436 44.96 14.76 8.83
N GLN A 437 46.04 14.06 8.52
CA GLN A 437 45.98 12.67 8.11
C GLN A 437 46.03 11.75 9.34
N ILE A 438 45.15 10.75 9.39
CA ILE A 438 45.02 9.76 10.45
C ILE A 438 45.29 8.36 9.90
N LYS A 439 45.77 7.46 10.77
CA LYS A 439 46.17 6.10 10.38
C LYS A 439 44.98 5.21 10.04
#